data_AF-A0A0D3LHJ2-F1
#
_entry.id   AF-A0A0D3LHJ2-F1
#
_cell.length_a   1.000
_cell.length_b   1.000
_cell.length_c   1.000
_cell.angle_alpha   90.00
_cell.angle_beta   90.00
_cell.angle_gamma   90.00
#
_symmetry.space_group_name_H-M   'P 1'
#
loop_
_entity.id
_entity.type
_entity.pdbx_description
1 polymer ?
#
loop_
_entity_poly.entity_id
_entity_poly.type
_entity_poly.pdbx_seq_one_letter_code
_entity_poly.pdbx_strand_id
1 'polypeptide(L)'
;MISKIENNVTVPSVAALVKVARALGTSISSLLEQDAWLSTVLTTKEKAAENTTVTEKGYSIYPFASDYHDKKMQPFLFSAKRGEVKPHLLSHEGEEFIYIIRGEMKMQVGAVEVKDRSQPDLRSFFSDTALKIFSSWVYNNGLYVSWLARVQSLSNFGAA
;
A
#
# COMPACT_ATOMS: atom_id res chain seq x y z
N MET A 1 19.33 -30.90 -8.54
CA MET A 1 19.51 -29.49 -8.10
C MET A 1 18.50 -28.56 -8.74
N ILE A 2 18.41 -28.51 -10.08
CA ILE A 2 17.48 -27.62 -10.82
C ILE A 2 16.02 -27.67 -10.29
N SER A 3 15.46 -28.86 -10.07
CA SER A 3 14.14 -29.04 -9.41
C SER A 3 13.94 -28.33 -8.06
N LYS A 4 14.99 -28.02 -7.27
CA LYS A 4 14.85 -27.19 -6.05
C LYS A 4 14.78 -25.69 -6.34
N ILE A 5 15.33 -25.24 -7.46
CA ILE A 5 15.24 -23.86 -7.95
C ILE A 5 13.83 -23.64 -8.54
N GLU A 6 13.39 -24.56 -9.41
CA GLU A 6 12.07 -24.52 -10.08
C GLU A 6 10.90 -24.51 -9.08
N ASN A 7 11.03 -25.23 -7.96
CA ASN A 7 10.00 -25.28 -6.90
C ASN A 7 10.18 -24.20 -5.80
N ASN A 8 10.99 -23.15 -6.04
CA ASN A 8 11.31 -22.08 -5.08
C ASN A 8 11.89 -22.55 -3.72
N VAL A 9 12.39 -23.80 -3.62
CA VAL A 9 12.96 -24.40 -2.40
C VAL A 9 14.35 -23.83 -2.10
N THR A 10 15.04 -23.25 -3.08
CA THR A 10 16.36 -22.63 -2.88
C THR A 10 16.62 -21.54 -3.92
N VAL A 11 16.88 -20.30 -3.47
CA VAL A 11 17.32 -19.20 -4.35
C VAL A 11 18.71 -19.54 -4.91
N PRO A 12 18.91 -19.55 -6.24
CA PRO A 12 20.21 -19.86 -6.84
C PRO A 12 21.19 -18.69 -6.66
N SER A 13 22.49 -18.99 -6.57
CA SER A 13 23.52 -17.96 -6.61
C SER A 13 23.66 -17.35 -8.01
N VAL A 14 24.15 -16.12 -8.11
CA VAL A 14 24.41 -15.44 -9.39
C VAL A 14 25.30 -16.29 -10.30
N ALA A 15 26.31 -16.97 -9.75
CA ALA A 15 27.18 -17.88 -10.51
C ALA A 15 26.46 -19.14 -11.05
N ALA A 16 25.35 -19.56 -10.43
CA ALA A 16 24.49 -20.61 -10.98
C ALA A 16 23.58 -20.05 -12.10
N LEU A 17 22.97 -18.88 -11.90
CA LEU A 17 22.16 -18.19 -12.92
C LEU A 17 22.97 -17.91 -14.20
N VAL A 18 24.22 -17.42 -14.08
CA VAL A 18 25.15 -17.24 -15.21
C VAL A 18 25.35 -18.53 -16.02
N LYS A 19 25.46 -19.68 -15.34
CA LYS A 19 25.66 -20.98 -16.01
C LYS A 19 24.39 -21.47 -16.71
N VAL A 20 23.22 -21.32 -16.09
CA VAL A 20 21.93 -21.69 -16.67
C VAL A 20 21.61 -20.81 -17.88
N ALA A 21 21.78 -19.49 -17.77
CA ALA A 21 21.56 -18.54 -18.87
C ALA A 21 22.41 -18.90 -20.10
N ARG A 22 23.71 -19.15 -19.91
CA ARG A 22 24.62 -19.59 -21.00
C ARG A 22 24.24 -20.94 -21.59
N ALA A 23 23.80 -21.91 -20.78
CA ALA A 23 23.40 -23.23 -21.26
C ALA A 23 22.08 -23.21 -22.05
N LEU A 24 21.19 -22.25 -21.76
CA LEU A 24 19.92 -22.05 -22.45
C LEU A 24 19.98 -20.98 -23.56
N GLY A 25 21.16 -20.41 -23.85
CA GLY A 25 21.33 -19.39 -24.89
C GLY A 25 20.64 -18.06 -24.61
N THR A 26 20.32 -17.76 -23.34
CA THR A 26 19.49 -16.62 -22.93
C THR A 26 20.23 -15.67 -21.98
N SER A 27 19.59 -14.55 -21.62
CA SER A 27 20.12 -13.59 -20.64
C SER A 27 19.73 -13.95 -19.20
N ILE A 28 20.45 -13.44 -18.20
CA ILE A 28 20.03 -13.59 -16.79
C ILE A 28 18.74 -12.81 -16.55
N SER A 29 18.58 -11.65 -17.17
CA SER A 29 17.36 -10.85 -17.11
C SER A 29 16.15 -11.68 -17.53
N SER A 30 16.26 -12.45 -18.62
CA SER A 30 15.17 -13.29 -19.16
C SER A 30 15.00 -14.64 -18.46
N LEU A 31 15.80 -14.93 -17.43
CA LEU A 31 15.52 -15.96 -16.42
C LEU A 31 14.90 -15.36 -15.14
N LEU A 32 14.82 -14.04 -15.04
CA LEU A 32 14.27 -13.28 -13.91
C LEU A 32 13.08 -12.39 -14.32
N GLU A 33 12.77 -12.30 -15.62
CA GLU A 33 11.51 -11.80 -16.15
C GLU A 33 10.39 -12.68 -15.57
N GLN A 34 9.63 -12.10 -14.65
CA GLN A 34 8.44 -12.73 -14.08
C GLN A 34 7.35 -12.79 -15.15
N ASP A 35 6.49 -13.82 -15.07
CA ASP A 35 5.36 -13.99 -15.96
C ASP A 35 4.46 -12.75 -16.06
N ALA A 36 3.69 -12.67 -17.15
CA ALA A 36 2.88 -11.53 -17.54
C ALA A 36 2.16 -10.86 -16.36
N TRP A 37 2.38 -9.55 -16.20
CA TRP A 37 1.89 -8.76 -15.07
C TRP A 37 0.41 -8.98 -14.81
N LEU A 38 0.04 -9.17 -13.54
CA LEU A 38 -1.34 -9.45 -13.14
C LEU A 38 -2.28 -8.34 -13.63
N SER A 39 -3.11 -8.64 -14.62
CA SER A 39 -4.07 -7.69 -15.20
C SER A 39 -5.22 -7.32 -14.26
N THR A 40 -5.42 -8.08 -13.18
CA THR A 40 -6.38 -7.83 -12.10
C THR A 40 -5.90 -8.56 -10.84
N VAL A 41 -6.04 -7.94 -9.67
CA VAL A 41 -5.79 -8.58 -8.37
C VAL A 41 -7.05 -8.50 -7.51
N LEU A 42 -7.52 -9.64 -7.02
CA LEU A 42 -8.60 -9.75 -6.05
C LEU A 42 -7.99 -10.04 -4.67
N THR A 43 -8.41 -9.29 -3.65
CA THR A 43 -8.01 -9.52 -2.26
C THR A 43 -9.22 -9.82 -1.40
N THR A 44 -9.23 -10.97 -0.72
CA THR A 44 -10.25 -11.27 0.30
C THR A 44 -9.92 -10.56 1.62
N LYS A 45 -10.95 -10.35 2.45
CA LYS A 45 -10.80 -9.74 3.78
C LYS A 45 -9.85 -10.56 4.67
N GLU A 46 -9.91 -11.87 4.53
CA GLU A 46 -9.13 -12.86 5.26
C GLU A 46 -7.65 -12.74 4.87
N LYS A 47 -7.35 -12.69 3.56
CA LYS A 47 -6.00 -12.48 3.05
C LYS A 47 -5.42 -11.14 3.49
N ALA A 48 -6.21 -10.07 3.48
CA ALA A 48 -5.79 -8.77 4.00
C ALA A 48 -5.48 -8.81 5.51
N ALA A 49 -6.33 -9.46 6.31
CA ALA A 49 -6.16 -9.57 7.76
C ALA A 49 -4.90 -10.39 8.14
N GLU A 50 -4.68 -11.53 7.48
CA GLU A 50 -3.50 -12.40 7.69
C GLU A 50 -2.17 -11.71 7.36
N ASN A 51 -2.17 -10.80 6.38
CA ASN A 51 -0.96 -10.18 5.82
C ASN A 51 -0.82 -8.70 6.26
N THR A 52 -1.61 -8.27 7.24
CA THR A 52 -1.56 -6.94 7.85
C THR A 52 -0.30 -6.78 8.72
N THR A 53 0.48 -5.73 8.49
CA THR A 53 1.67 -5.39 9.28
C THR A 53 1.34 -4.35 10.35
N VAL A 54 1.72 -4.61 11.60
CA VAL A 54 1.62 -3.65 12.72
C VAL A 54 2.83 -2.71 12.68
N THR A 55 2.60 -1.40 12.76
CA THR A 55 3.68 -0.40 12.78
C THR A 55 4.13 -0.07 14.21
N GLU A 56 5.37 0.41 14.36
CA GLU A 56 5.87 0.96 15.63
C GLU A 56 4.99 2.06 16.23
N LYS A 57 4.20 2.73 15.39
CA LYS A 57 3.34 3.85 15.75
C LYS A 57 1.95 3.40 16.23
N GLY A 58 1.70 2.09 16.35
CA GLY A 58 0.52 1.55 17.02
C GLY A 58 -0.76 1.52 16.17
N TYR A 59 -0.61 1.61 14.85
CA TYR A 59 -1.64 1.27 13.87
C TYR A 59 -1.11 0.18 12.94
N SER A 60 -2.00 -0.51 12.23
CA SER A 60 -1.65 -1.57 11.28
C SER A 60 -2.01 -1.17 9.86
N ILE A 61 -1.25 -1.67 8.89
CA ILE A 61 -1.45 -1.42 7.46
C ILE A 61 -1.42 -2.72 6.65
N TYR A 62 -2.18 -2.75 5.57
CA TYR A 62 -2.08 -3.77 4.52
C TYR A 62 -2.10 -3.10 3.14
N PRO A 63 -1.05 -3.22 2.31
CA PRO A 63 -1.06 -2.73 0.93
C PRO A 63 -1.94 -3.64 0.06
N PHE A 64 -2.95 -3.06 -0.58
CA PHE A 64 -3.75 -3.78 -1.57
C PHE A 64 -3.00 -3.92 -2.90
N ALA A 65 -3.24 -5.03 -3.60
CA ALA A 65 -2.72 -5.30 -4.94
C ALA A 65 -1.19 -5.08 -5.08
N SER A 66 -0.40 -5.45 -4.06
CA SER A 66 1.07 -5.37 -4.06
C SER A 66 1.70 -5.92 -5.35
N ASP A 67 1.15 -7.03 -5.84
CA ASP A 67 1.65 -7.82 -6.98
C ASP A 67 1.22 -7.26 -8.36
N TYR A 68 0.45 -6.17 -8.40
CA TYR A 68 0.06 -5.46 -9.63
C TYR A 68 1.15 -4.48 -10.08
N HIS A 69 1.61 -4.54 -11.34
CA HIS A 69 2.66 -3.65 -11.86
C HIS A 69 2.13 -2.25 -12.24
N ASP A 70 3.01 -1.25 -12.35
CA ASP A 70 2.69 0.14 -12.78
C ASP A 70 1.55 0.88 -12.05
N LYS A 71 1.08 0.35 -10.90
CA LYS A 71 -0.01 0.90 -10.06
C LYS A 71 -0.04 2.43 -10.07
N LYS A 72 -1.09 3.02 -10.67
CA LYS A 72 -1.31 4.48 -10.65
C LYS A 72 -1.59 5.05 -9.26
N MET A 73 -1.64 4.20 -8.24
CA MET A 73 -1.94 4.53 -6.85
C MET A 73 -1.56 3.33 -5.97
N GLN A 74 -1.01 3.55 -4.77
CA GLN A 74 -0.94 2.47 -3.76
C GLN A 74 -2.12 2.56 -2.78
N PRO A 75 -3.19 1.76 -2.96
CA PRO A 75 -4.23 1.63 -1.96
C PRO A 75 -3.74 0.87 -0.71
N PHE A 76 -4.09 1.33 0.49
CA PHE A 76 -3.83 0.60 1.75
C PHE A 76 -5.08 0.47 2.61
N LEU A 77 -5.27 -0.68 3.26
CA LEU A 77 -6.17 -0.80 4.41
C LEU A 77 -5.41 -0.39 5.68
N PHE A 78 -5.76 0.76 6.25
CA PHE A 78 -5.25 1.25 7.53
C PHE A 78 -6.23 0.89 8.64
N SER A 79 -5.72 0.29 9.72
CA SER A 79 -6.50 -0.13 10.90
C SER A 79 -5.89 0.45 12.17
N ALA A 80 -6.71 1.13 12.96
CA ALA A 80 -6.32 1.70 14.25
C ALA A 80 -7.38 1.48 15.32
N LYS A 81 -6.93 1.50 16.58
CA LYS A 81 -7.78 1.54 17.77
C LYS A 81 -7.35 2.71 18.65
N ARG A 82 -8.31 3.25 19.41
CA ARG A 82 -8.10 4.31 20.39
C ARG A 82 -7.09 3.87 21.45
N GLY A 83 -6.04 4.66 21.66
CA GLY A 83 -5.03 4.45 22.70
C GLY A 83 -3.85 3.53 22.34
N GLU A 84 -3.94 2.73 21.26
CA GLU A 84 -2.78 1.96 20.76
C GLU A 84 -1.85 2.83 19.89
N VAL A 85 -2.42 3.75 19.11
CA VAL A 85 -1.67 4.70 18.26
C VAL A 85 -0.77 5.62 19.10
N LYS A 86 0.36 6.05 18.55
CA LYS A 86 1.24 7.11 19.07
C LYS A 86 1.09 8.39 18.21
N PRO A 87 1.07 9.62 18.77
CA PRO A 87 1.03 10.83 17.94
C PRO A 87 2.26 10.93 17.04
N HIS A 88 2.06 11.27 15.76
CA HIS A 88 3.14 11.39 14.77
C HIS A 88 2.71 12.23 13.56
N LEU A 89 3.70 12.64 12.75
CA LEU A 89 3.49 13.21 11.42
C LEU A 89 3.73 12.10 10.38
N LEU A 90 2.90 12.06 9.34
CA LEU A 90 3.14 11.35 8.11
C LEU A 90 3.29 12.38 6.99
N SER A 91 4.27 12.17 6.12
CA SER A 91 4.53 13.01 4.96
C SER A 91 5.16 12.14 3.89
N HIS A 92 4.63 12.21 2.68
CA HIS A 92 5.22 11.66 1.48
C HIS A 92 5.07 12.69 0.35
N GLU A 93 5.76 12.49 -0.77
CA GLU A 93 5.45 13.22 -1.99
C GLU A 93 4.22 12.59 -2.67
N GLY A 94 3.46 13.39 -3.41
CA GLY A 94 2.26 12.96 -4.11
C GLY A 94 0.94 13.21 -3.37
N GLU A 95 -0.15 12.88 -4.04
CA GLU A 95 -1.52 13.17 -3.66
C GLU A 95 -2.11 12.03 -2.80
N GLU A 96 -2.58 12.38 -1.60
CA GLU A 96 -3.27 11.50 -0.66
C GLU A 96 -4.80 11.64 -0.79
N PHE A 97 -5.52 10.53 -0.67
CA PHE A 97 -6.96 10.51 -0.40
C PHE A 97 -7.25 9.52 0.71
N ILE A 98 -8.17 9.88 1.61
CA ILE A 98 -8.68 9.01 2.67
C ILE A 98 -10.19 8.87 2.57
N TYR A 99 -10.67 7.64 2.74
CA TYR A 99 -12.08 7.29 2.97
C TYR A 99 -12.23 6.44 4.23
N ILE A 100 -13.17 6.80 5.12
CA ILE A 100 -13.41 6.11 6.40
C ILE A 100 -14.57 5.11 6.25
N ILE A 101 -14.24 3.82 6.08
CA ILE A 101 -15.23 2.73 5.97
C ILE A 101 -15.88 2.41 7.32
N ARG A 102 -15.16 2.63 8.43
CA ARG A 102 -15.66 2.50 9.82
C ARG A 102 -14.81 3.34 10.77
N GLY A 103 -15.39 3.81 11.87
CA GLY A 103 -14.73 4.51 12.98
C GLY A 103 -14.94 6.02 12.97
N GLU A 104 -14.30 6.74 13.89
CA GLU A 104 -14.10 8.19 13.75
C GLU A 104 -12.61 8.51 13.87
N MET A 105 -12.15 9.50 13.12
CA MET A 105 -10.77 9.97 13.17
C MET A 105 -10.78 11.50 13.14
N LYS A 106 -9.95 12.12 13.99
CA LYS A 106 -9.51 13.49 13.78
C LYS A 106 -8.00 13.54 13.53
N MET A 107 -7.66 14.38 12.57
CA MET A 107 -6.36 14.55 11.93
C MET A 107 -6.15 16.04 11.64
N GLN A 108 -4.92 16.41 11.30
CA GLN A 108 -4.59 17.75 10.80
C GLN A 108 -3.88 17.62 9.44
N VAL A 109 -4.42 18.27 8.42
CA VAL A 109 -3.89 18.32 7.05
C VAL A 109 -3.34 19.73 6.84
N GLY A 110 -2.02 19.90 6.96
CA GLY A 110 -1.40 21.23 6.98
C GLY A 110 -2.00 22.16 8.04
N ALA A 111 -2.71 23.21 7.60
CA ALA A 111 -3.41 24.16 8.47
C ALA A 111 -4.87 23.77 8.78
N VAL A 112 -5.45 22.78 8.08
CA VAL A 112 -6.86 22.38 8.24
C VAL A 112 -6.97 21.27 9.28
N GLU A 113 -7.83 21.47 10.27
CA GLU A 113 -8.20 20.43 11.22
C GLU A 113 -9.45 19.68 10.71
N VAL A 114 -9.32 18.37 10.49
CA VAL A 114 -10.42 17.53 9.99
C VAL A 114 -10.85 16.57 11.09
N LYS A 115 -12.14 16.58 11.43
CA LYS A 115 -12.78 15.54 12.25
C LYS A 115 -13.86 14.85 11.43
N ASP A 116 -13.69 13.57 11.20
CA ASP A 116 -14.56 12.77 10.34
C ASP A 116 -15.05 11.48 11.03
N ARG A 117 -16.22 10.99 10.60
CA ARG A 117 -17.05 10.00 11.31
C ARG A 117 -17.79 9.09 10.33
N SER A 118 -17.64 7.77 10.46
CA SER A 118 -18.43 6.82 9.67
C SER A 118 -19.88 6.68 10.20
N GLN A 119 -20.76 7.58 9.79
CA GLN A 119 -22.23 7.42 9.75
C GLN A 119 -22.72 8.13 8.48
N PRO A 120 -23.84 7.72 7.86
CA PRO A 120 -23.93 7.32 6.44
C PRO A 120 -23.66 8.39 5.36
N ASP A 121 -23.34 9.63 5.73
CA ASP A 121 -22.73 10.62 4.84
C ASP A 121 -21.37 10.10 4.34
N LEU A 122 -21.22 9.89 3.02
CA LEU A 122 -19.92 9.61 2.43
C LEU A 122 -19.01 10.83 2.57
N ARG A 123 -17.86 10.66 3.25
CA ARG A 123 -16.86 11.70 3.49
C ARG A 123 -15.47 11.20 3.15
N SER A 124 -14.67 12.08 2.56
CA SER A 124 -13.27 11.87 2.18
C SER A 124 -12.55 13.22 2.13
N PHE A 125 -11.21 13.18 2.11
CA PHE A 125 -10.39 14.34 1.77
C PHE A 125 -9.40 14.00 0.65
N PHE A 126 -8.82 15.04 0.05
CA PHE A 126 -7.71 14.97 -0.90
C PHE A 126 -6.63 15.98 -0.48
N SER A 127 -5.34 15.66 -0.56
CA SER A 127 -4.24 16.52 -0.09
C SER A 127 -2.91 16.23 -0.80
N ASP A 128 -2.13 17.26 -1.09
CA ASP A 128 -0.69 17.18 -1.44
C ASP A 128 0.23 17.40 -0.21
N THR A 129 -0.38 17.70 0.94
CA THR A 129 0.26 18.27 2.13
C THR A 129 0.19 17.30 3.31
N ALA A 130 1.29 17.24 4.08
CA ALA A 130 1.52 16.32 5.18
C ALA A 130 0.36 16.16 6.19
N LEU A 131 0.08 14.90 6.54
CA LEU A 131 -0.96 14.48 7.47
C LEU A 131 -0.42 14.24 8.89
N LYS A 132 -0.97 14.92 9.88
CA LYS A 132 -0.62 14.72 11.30
C LYS A 132 -1.70 13.93 12.03
N ILE A 133 -1.32 12.78 12.57
CA ILE A 133 -2.21 11.84 13.28
C ILE A 133 -1.96 11.95 14.78
N PHE A 134 -3.05 12.07 15.55
CA PHE A 134 -3.02 12.17 17.00
C PHE A 134 -3.77 11.01 17.66
N SER A 135 -3.13 10.32 18.61
CA SER A 135 -3.65 9.08 19.20
C SER A 135 -4.94 9.23 20.02
N SER A 136 -5.10 10.36 20.70
CA SER A 136 -6.27 10.70 21.51
C SER A 136 -7.51 11.04 20.68
N TRP A 137 -7.37 11.12 19.35
CA TRP A 137 -8.39 11.57 18.40
C TRP A 137 -8.84 10.48 17.41
N VAL A 138 -8.42 9.23 17.61
CA VAL A 138 -9.08 8.04 17.05
C VAL A 138 -10.20 7.64 18.01
N TYR A 139 -11.43 7.53 17.52
CA TYR A 139 -12.58 7.12 18.33
C TYR A 139 -13.20 5.81 17.83
N ASN A 140 -13.55 4.96 18.79
CA ASN A 140 -14.05 3.58 18.61
C ASN A 140 -13.02 2.57 18.07
N ASN A 141 -13.36 1.29 18.18
CA ASN A 141 -12.53 0.17 17.74
C ASN A 141 -12.86 -0.22 16.30
N GLY A 142 -11.82 -0.34 15.47
CA GLY A 142 -11.99 -0.61 14.03
C GLY A 142 -12.19 0.68 13.24
N LEU A 143 -11.17 1.53 13.25
CA LEU A 143 -10.99 2.46 12.14
C LEU A 143 -10.64 1.65 10.89
N TYR A 144 -11.26 1.96 9.76
CA TYR A 144 -10.86 1.45 8.44
C TYR A 144 -10.68 2.64 7.50
N VAL A 145 -9.42 3.00 7.23
CA VAL A 145 -9.06 4.11 6.34
C VAL A 145 -8.43 3.54 5.08
N SER A 146 -8.96 3.90 3.92
CA SER A 146 -8.32 3.65 2.63
C SER A 146 -7.39 4.81 2.27
N TRP A 147 -6.07 4.63 2.39
CA TRP A 147 -5.09 5.58 1.82
C TRP A 147 -4.96 5.39 0.31
N LEU A 148 -4.68 6.46 -0.42
CA LEU A 148 -4.23 6.49 -1.82
C LEU A 148 -2.90 7.27 -1.89
N ALA A 149 -2.01 6.94 -2.85
CA ALA A 149 -0.80 7.72 -3.16
C ALA A 149 -0.22 7.43 -4.56
N ARG A 150 -0.04 8.46 -5.40
CA ARG A 150 0.91 8.67 -6.54
C ARG A 150 0.86 10.22 -6.78
N VAL A 151 1.09 10.94 -7.89
CA VAL A 151 1.31 10.68 -9.33
C VAL A 151 2.52 11.49 -9.84
N GLN A 152 3.27 10.92 -10.79
CA GLN A 152 4.12 11.72 -11.68
C GLN A 152 3.24 12.68 -12.49
N SER A 153 3.74 13.87 -12.82
CA SER A 153 2.96 14.95 -13.44
C SER A 153 2.09 14.49 -14.63
N LEU A 154 0.80 14.80 -14.58
CA LEU A 154 -0.11 14.73 -15.73
C LEU A 154 0.17 15.85 -16.74
N SER A 155 1.35 15.82 -17.36
CA SER A 155 1.56 16.48 -18.64
C SER A 155 0.78 15.72 -19.71
N ASN A 156 -0.01 16.44 -20.51
CA ASN A 156 -0.84 15.94 -21.62
C ASN A 156 -2.09 15.13 -21.22
N PHE A 157 -3.04 15.80 -20.56
CA PHE A 157 -4.43 15.74 -21.04
C PHE A 157 -4.72 17.01 -21.84
N GLY A 158 -4.73 16.88 -23.17
CA GLY A 158 -5.20 17.95 -24.05
C GLY A 158 -6.72 18.07 -23.99
N ALA A 159 -7.25 19.27 -24.17
CA ALA A 159 -8.69 19.50 -24.21
C ALA A 159 -9.33 18.89 -25.47
N ALA A 160 -10.52 18.31 -25.30
CA ALA A 160 -11.46 17.88 -26.33
C ALA A 160 -12.90 18.04 -25.77
#